data_AF-A0A9X1Z6D1-F1
#
_entry.id   AF-A0A9X1Z6D1-F1
#
_cell.length_a   1.000
_cell.length_b   1.000
_cell.length_c   1.000
_cell.angle_alpha   90.00
_cell.angle_beta   90.00
_cell.angle_gamma   90.00
#
_symmetry.space_group_name_H-M   'P 1'
#
loop_
_entity.id
_entity.type
_entity.pdbx_description
1 polymer ?
#
loop_
_entity_poly.entity_id
_entity_poly.type
_entity_poly.pdbx_seq_one_letter_code
_entity_poly.pdbx_strand_id
1 'polypeptide(L)' 'MQSTAIKKRQGTRTFVPKMSNFETSSRYEGLYFKKEKLGKSIDDLKAKYAR' A
#
# COMPACT_ATOMS: atom_id res chain seq x y z
N MET A 1 -26.04 -13.41 21.17
CA MET A 1 -25.07 -13.39 20.06
C MET A 1 -25.87 -13.23 18.77
N GLN A 2 -25.82 -12.06 18.13
CA GLN A 2 -26.45 -11.85 16.82
C GLN A 2 -25.35 -11.71 15.78
N SER A 3 -25.23 -12.71 14.91
CA SER A 3 -24.35 -12.71 13.75
C SER A 3 -25.03 -11.96 12.61
N THR A 4 -24.65 -10.70 12.39
CA THR A 4 -25.10 -9.93 11.23
C THR A 4 -24.39 -10.44 9.99
N ALA A 5 -25.07 -11.26 9.19
CA ALA A 5 -24.62 -11.68 7.88
C ALA A 5 -24.54 -10.47 6.93
N ILE A 6 -23.32 -10.04 6.58
CA ILE A 6 -23.09 -8.97 5.62
C ILE A 6 -23.43 -9.50 4.22
N LYS A 7 -24.60 -9.11 3.69
CA LYS A 7 -24.93 -9.31 2.26
C LYS A 7 -23.86 -8.63 1.41
N LYS A 8 -23.01 -9.41 0.75
CA LYS A 8 -22.08 -8.90 -0.28
C LYS A 8 -22.92 -8.26 -1.40
N ARG A 9 -22.90 -6.94 -1.49
CA ARG A 9 -23.48 -6.19 -2.61
C ARG A 9 -22.68 -6.53 -3.87
N GLN A 10 -23.20 -7.43 -4.70
CA GLN A 10 -22.69 -7.63 -6.06
C GLN A 10 -22.82 -6.31 -6.82
N GLY A 11 -21.70 -5.67 -7.12
CA GLY A 11 -21.63 -4.40 -7.86
C GLY A 11 -20.79 -3.29 -7.22
N THR A 12 -20.31 -3.44 -5.98
CA THR A 12 -19.40 -2.45 -5.40
C THR A 12 -18.00 -2.63 -5.98
N ARG A 13 -17.59 -1.76 -6.92
CA ARG A 13 -16.21 -1.69 -7.40
C ARG A 13 -15.31 -1.31 -6.24
N THR A 14 -14.60 -2.27 -5.67
CA THR A 14 -13.63 -2.01 -4.60
C THR A 14 -12.44 -1.29 -5.19
N PHE A 15 -12.01 -0.21 -4.53
CA PHE A 15 -10.75 0.42 -4.88
C PHE A 15 -9.61 -0.50 -4.43
N VAL A 16 -8.82 -0.97 -5.39
CA VAL A 16 -7.59 -1.71 -5.13
C VAL A 16 -6.43 -0.78 -5.49
N PRO A 17 -5.67 -0.28 -4.50
CA PRO A 17 -4.48 0.52 -4.76
C PRO A 17 -3.51 -0.25 -5.66
N LYS A 18 -2.97 0.43 -6.67
CA LYS A 18 -1.94 -0.12 -7.55
C LYS A 18 -0.61 0.57 -7.28
N MET A 19 0.46 -0.21 -7.19
CA MET A 19 1.82 0.34 -7.04
C MET A 19 2.19 1.32 -8.16
N SER A 20 1.72 1.07 -9.39
CA SER A 20 1.89 1.99 -10.52
C SER A 20 1.35 3.39 -10.25
N ASN A 21 0.23 3.49 -9.52
CA ASN A 21 -0.37 4.79 -9.19
C ASN A 21 0.51 5.52 -8.17
N PHE A 22 1.00 4.80 -7.16
CA PHE A 22 1.90 5.36 -6.17
C PHE A 22 3.23 5.86 -6.78
N GLU A 23 3.82 5.08 -7.69
CA GLU A 23 5.01 5.50 -8.43
C GLU A 23 4.76 6.74 -9.29
N THR A 24 3.59 6.80 -9.95
CA THR A 24 3.19 7.94 -10.78
C THR A 24 3.00 9.19 -9.92
N SER A 25 2.27 9.09 -8.81
CA SER A 25 2.09 10.19 -7.86
C SER A 25 3.43 10.70 -7.32
N SER A 26 4.34 9.78 -6.95
CA SER A 26 5.68 10.14 -6.46
C SER A 26 6.47 10.96 -7.50
N ARG A 27 6.37 10.61 -8.79
CA ARG A 27 7.05 11.36 -9.86
C ARG A 27 6.51 12.76 -10.04
N TYR A 28 5.20 12.98 -9.87
CA TYR A 28 4.63 14.33 -9.91
C TYR A 28 5.16 15.23 -8.79
N GLU A 29 5.56 14.63 -7.67
CA GLU A 29 6.21 15.33 -6.55
C GLU A 29 7.75 15.41 -6.71
N GLY A 30 8.30 14.98 -7.85
CA GLY A 30 9.74 14.97 -8.12
C GLY A 30 10.51 13.87 -7.39
N LEU A 31 9.82 12.87 -6.82
CA LEU A 31 10.44 11.74 -6.14
C LEU A 31 10.68 10.57 -7.10
N TYR A 32 11.85 9.96 -6.97
CA TYR A 32 12.25 8.79 -7.77
C TYR A 32 12.69 7.63 -6.88
N PHE A 33 12.15 6.45 -7.14
CA PHE A 33 12.59 5.22 -6.47
C PHE A 33 13.95 4.79 -7.01
N LYS A 34 14.90 4.55 -6.11
CA LYS A 34 16.12 3.84 -6.44
C LYS A 34 15.77 2.37 -6.67
N LYS A 35 16.17 1.81 -7.82
CA LYS A 35 15.92 0.40 -8.20
C LYS A 35 16.75 -0.60 -7.40
N GLU A 36 17.53 -0.15 -6.42
CA GLU A 36 18.33 -1.04 -5.60
C GLU A 36 17.41 -1.98 -4.83
N LYS A 37 17.60 -3.28 -5.04
CA LYS A 37 17.01 -4.34 -4.23
C LYS A 37 17.63 -4.29 -2.83
N LEU A 38 17.24 -3.31 -2.02
CA LEU A 38 17.44 -3.42 -0.58
C LEU A 38 16.47 -4.49 -0.11
N GLY A 39 16.95 -5.72 0.06
CA GLY A 39 16.23 -6.83 0.66
C GLY A 39 15.92 -6.63 2.14
N LYS A 40 15.62 -5.39 2.56
CA LYS A 40 15.21 -5.05 3.92
C LYS A 40 13.70 -5.14 3.99
N SER A 41 13.21 -5.81 5.02
CA SER A 41 11.79 -5.82 5.32
C SER A 41 11.32 -4.44 5.80
N ILE A 42 10.00 -4.21 5.76
CA ILE A 42 9.39 -3.02 6.36
C ILE A 42 9.72 -2.96 7.86
N ASP A 43 9.79 -4.11 8.52
CA ASP A 43 10.07 -4.19 9.96
C ASP A 43 11.52 -3.81 10.28
N ASP A 44 12.48 -4.20 9.44
CA ASP A 44 13.88 -3.75 9.58
C ASP A 44 14.01 -2.23 9.44
N LEU A 45 13.24 -1.63 8.53
CA LEU A 45 13.22 -0.18 8.33
C LEU A 45 12.58 0.53 9.52
N LYS A 46 11.48 0.00 10.06
CA LYS A 46 10.84 0.55 11.27
C LYS A 46 11.79 0.47 12.46
N ALA A 47 12.41 -0.68 12.73
CA ALA A 47 13.36 -0.82 13.84
C ALA A 47 14.54 0.16 13.73
N LYS A 48 15.02 0.45 12.52
CA LYS A 48 16.13 1.37 12.30
C LYS A 48 15.76 2.85 12.47
N TYR A 49 14.55 3.25 12.08
CA TYR A 49 14.17 4.66 11.95
C TYR A 49 13.04 5.12 12.88
N ALA A 50 12.37 4.21 13.58
CA ALA A 50 11.45 4.55 14.66
C ALA A 50 12.27 5.08 15.84
N ARG A 51 12.40 6.40 15.91
CA ARG A 51 12.81 7.12 17.11
C ARG A 51 11.61 7.28 18.04
#